data_AF-A0A0G4PL81-F1
#
_entry.id   AF-A0A0G4PL81-F1
#
_cell.length_a   1.000
_cell.length_b   1.000
_cell.length_c   1.000
_cell.angle_alpha   90.00
_cell.angle_beta   90.00
_cell.angle_gamma   90.00
#
_symmetry.space_group_name_H-M   'P 1'
#
loop_
_entity.id
_entity.type
_entity.pdbx_description
1 polymer ?
#
loop_
_entity_poly.entity_id
_entity_poly.type
_entity_poly.pdbx_seq_one_letter_code
_entity_poly.pdbx_strand_id
1 'polypeptide(L)'
;MATDSQPSKMHSSRDPPSYEETTQASKAAIIPKFINQLESARNGKSVLSILSGDELGVDDKCKAMEDADQIPAINTEKEAILLENALRLQGSHRLAQSVCYYYNIQHTSKDRVWCKALIEADIEIRWIVQRITWVHQQLLTIELATYLRKLNQRYWRAHRKLWIAEDGIDSRCAKRAFAFQRKNIDWYLSRELCEDCVRRGGCCGRTCGCCERPRMIDGLEKEGMHNRGHCTSACSCCLNAHGLDGNYIEDEITDLQDLHFDTTNTQYIPDPHTLRLLKGYIFYF
;
A
#
# COMPACT_ATOMS: atom_id res chain seq x y z
N MET A 1 54.60 -41.94 -43.70
CA MET A 1 53.25 -42.46 -43.40
C MET A 1 52.96 -42.18 -41.94
N ALA A 2 52.23 -41.10 -41.66
CA ALA A 2 51.60 -40.83 -40.38
C ALA A 2 50.39 -39.95 -40.69
N THR A 3 49.20 -40.52 -40.55
CA THR A 3 47.92 -39.85 -40.79
C THR A 3 47.42 -39.25 -39.48
N ASP A 4 47.42 -37.92 -39.39
CA ASP A 4 46.73 -37.19 -38.33
C ASP A 4 45.22 -37.26 -38.56
N SER A 5 44.49 -37.78 -37.58
CA SER A 5 43.03 -37.77 -37.52
C SER A 5 42.58 -36.74 -36.48
N GLN A 6 41.93 -35.66 -36.92
CA GLN A 6 41.26 -34.72 -36.03
C GLN A 6 39.98 -35.32 -35.43
N PRO A 7 39.67 -35.07 -34.15
CA PRO A 7 38.39 -35.45 -33.58
C PRO A 7 37.32 -34.38 -33.87
N SER A 8 36.17 -34.88 -34.32
CA SER A 8 34.94 -34.15 -34.60
C SER A 8 34.36 -33.50 -33.34
N LYS A 9 34.08 -32.18 -33.40
CA LYS A 9 33.30 -31.47 -32.38
C LYS A 9 31.82 -31.83 -32.53
N MET A 10 31.32 -32.73 -31.68
CA MET A 10 29.88 -33.00 -31.53
C MET A 10 29.26 -32.07 -30.47
N HIS A 11 28.23 -31.36 -30.92
CA HIS A 11 27.02 -30.89 -30.22
C HIS A 11 27.11 -30.21 -28.85
N SER A 12 26.81 -28.90 -28.87
CA SER A 12 26.20 -28.17 -27.75
C SER A 12 24.82 -28.77 -27.47
N SER A 13 24.72 -29.57 -26.42
CA SER A 13 23.47 -29.86 -25.73
C SER A 13 23.07 -28.59 -24.99
N ARG A 14 21.97 -27.94 -25.39
CA ARG A 14 21.31 -26.96 -24.53
C ARG A 14 20.61 -27.74 -23.45
N ASP A 15 20.98 -27.51 -22.19
CA ASP A 15 20.28 -28.10 -21.06
C ASP A 15 18.79 -27.74 -21.13
N PRO A 16 17.88 -28.69 -20.81
CA PRO A 16 16.46 -28.43 -20.81
C PRO A 16 16.13 -27.34 -19.78
N PRO A 17 15.18 -26.45 -20.09
CA PRO A 17 14.83 -25.34 -19.20
C PRO A 17 14.38 -25.86 -17.85
N SER A 18 14.71 -25.10 -16.80
CA SER A 18 14.32 -25.45 -15.45
C SER A 18 12.79 -25.41 -15.29
N TYR A 19 12.28 -26.07 -14.25
CA TYR A 19 10.85 -26.03 -13.91
C TYR A 19 10.35 -24.59 -13.69
N GLU A 20 11.19 -23.73 -13.12
CA GLU A 20 10.90 -22.31 -12.88
C GLU A 20 10.85 -21.53 -14.20
N GLU A 21 11.80 -21.77 -15.10
CA GLU A 21 11.84 -21.16 -16.44
C GLU A 21 10.63 -21.58 -17.28
N THR A 22 10.22 -22.84 -17.18
CA THR A 22 9.05 -23.38 -17.91
C THR A 22 7.74 -22.80 -17.36
N THR A 23 7.63 -22.66 -16.03
CA THR A 23 6.47 -22.03 -15.38
C THR A 23 6.37 -20.55 -15.72
N GLN A 24 7.50 -19.84 -15.76
CA GLN A 24 7.55 -18.42 -16.08
C GLN A 24 7.25 -18.16 -17.57
N ALA A 25 7.76 -19.01 -18.47
CA ALA A 25 7.44 -18.95 -19.89
C ALA A 25 5.94 -19.24 -20.18
N SER A 26 5.35 -20.19 -19.45
CA SER A 26 3.91 -20.48 -19.54
C SER A 26 3.06 -19.28 -19.09
N LYS A 27 3.39 -18.68 -17.94
CA LYS A 27 2.71 -17.48 -17.43
C LYS A 27 2.81 -16.29 -18.39
N ALA A 28 3.96 -16.10 -19.03
CA ALA A 28 4.19 -15.01 -19.98
C ALA A 28 3.26 -15.08 -21.21
N ALA A 29 2.80 -16.27 -21.60
CA ALA A 29 1.82 -16.44 -22.68
C ALA A 29 0.36 -16.32 -22.20
N ILE A 30 0.07 -16.73 -20.96
CA ILE A 30 -1.31 -16.76 -20.42
C ILE A 30 -1.79 -15.38 -20.00
N ILE A 31 -0.93 -14.55 -19.37
CA ILE A 31 -1.32 -13.22 -18.86
C ILE A 31 -1.87 -12.32 -19.96
N PRO A 32 -1.22 -12.14 -21.13
CA PRO A 32 -1.76 -11.29 -22.20
C PRO A 32 -3.12 -11.79 -22.71
N LYS A 33 -3.31 -13.10 -22.82
CA LYS A 33 -4.61 -13.69 -23.20
C LYS A 33 -5.69 -13.35 -22.16
N PHE A 34 -5.35 -13.46 -20.87
CA PHE A 34 -6.25 -13.13 -19.77
C PHE A 34 -6.64 -11.64 -19.77
N ILE A 35 -5.67 -10.74 -19.99
CA ILE A 35 -5.92 -9.30 -20.15
C ILE A 35 -6.90 -9.05 -21.31
N ASN A 36 -6.63 -9.62 -22.49
CA ASN A 36 -7.51 -9.49 -23.65
C ASN A 36 -8.95 -9.97 -23.37
N GLN A 37 -9.11 -11.03 -22.58
CA GLN A 37 -10.44 -11.51 -22.15
C GLN A 37 -11.14 -10.50 -21.25
N LEU A 38 -10.43 -9.91 -20.27
CA LEU A 38 -10.97 -8.86 -19.42
C LEU A 38 -11.39 -7.63 -20.23
N GLU A 39 -10.55 -7.18 -21.16
CA GLU A 39 -10.81 -6.01 -22.00
C GLU A 39 -11.96 -6.23 -22.99
N SER A 40 -12.17 -7.48 -23.40
CA SER A 40 -13.29 -7.88 -24.26
C SER A 40 -14.60 -8.07 -23.48
N ALA A 41 -14.56 -8.18 -22.15
CA ALA A 41 -15.73 -8.45 -21.33
C ALA A 41 -16.68 -7.25 -21.29
N ARG A 42 -17.93 -7.45 -21.73
CA ARG A 42 -18.95 -6.39 -21.82
C ARG A 42 -19.92 -6.32 -20.64
N ASN A 43 -19.84 -7.25 -19.69
CA ASN A 43 -20.68 -7.27 -18.50
C ASN A 43 -19.98 -7.94 -17.32
N GLY A 44 -20.41 -7.60 -16.10
CA GLY A 44 -19.82 -8.11 -14.86
C GLY A 44 -19.87 -9.63 -14.72
N LYS A 45 -20.86 -10.32 -15.31
CA LYS A 45 -20.93 -11.80 -15.29
C LYS A 45 -19.78 -12.43 -16.07
N SER A 46 -19.41 -11.81 -17.19
CA SER A 46 -18.27 -12.26 -18.02
C SER A 46 -16.96 -12.06 -17.27
N VAL A 47 -16.76 -10.89 -16.66
CA VAL A 47 -15.58 -10.62 -15.82
C VAL A 47 -15.52 -11.59 -14.64
N LEU A 48 -16.63 -11.82 -13.94
CA LEU A 48 -16.69 -12.77 -12.84
C LEU A 48 -16.27 -14.17 -13.30
N SER A 49 -16.79 -14.64 -14.45
CA SER A 49 -16.41 -15.94 -15.01
C SER A 49 -14.92 -16.03 -15.32
N ILE A 50 -14.31 -14.95 -15.84
CA ILE A 50 -12.88 -14.88 -16.13
C ILE A 50 -12.07 -14.92 -14.82
N LEU A 51 -12.45 -14.09 -13.84
CA LEU A 51 -11.77 -14.01 -12.54
C LEU A 51 -11.92 -15.28 -11.69
N SER A 52 -13.02 -16.01 -11.85
CA SER A 52 -13.25 -17.29 -11.16
C SER A 52 -12.52 -18.48 -11.80
N GLY A 53 -11.94 -18.35 -13.00
CA GLY A 53 -11.24 -19.46 -13.66
C GLY A 53 -9.89 -19.80 -13.02
N ASP A 54 -9.48 -21.07 -13.04
CA ASP A 54 -8.27 -21.54 -12.34
C ASP A 54 -6.95 -21.37 -13.14
N GLU A 55 -7.01 -20.72 -14.31
CA GLU A 55 -5.86 -20.56 -15.22
C GLU A 55 -4.70 -19.73 -14.61
N LEU A 56 -5.02 -18.81 -13.70
CA LEU A 56 -4.06 -17.92 -13.05
C LEU A 56 -4.25 -17.86 -11.53
N GLY A 57 -3.15 -17.69 -10.81
CA GLY A 57 -3.18 -17.40 -9.39
C GLY A 57 -3.84 -16.04 -9.10
N VAL A 58 -4.29 -15.83 -7.86
CA VAL A 58 -4.94 -14.58 -7.45
C VAL A 58 -4.04 -13.37 -7.70
N ASP A 59 -2.75 -13.46 -7.36
CA ASP A 59 -1.78 -12.38 -7.61
C ASP A 59 -1.65 -12.01 -9.10
N ASP A 60 -1.55 -13.03 -9.95
CA ASP A 60 -1.42 -12.85 -11.41
C ASP A 60 -2.70 -12.22 -11.98
N LYS A 61 -3.89 -12.58 -11.46
CA LYS A 61 -5.17 -11.98 -11.84
C LYS A 61 -5.27 -10.52 -11.40
N CYS A 62 -4.90 -10.21 -10.15
CA CYS A 62 -4.87 -8.83 -9.67
C CYS A 62 -3.95 -7.98 -10.55
N LYS A 63 -2.75 -8.49 -10.85
CA LYS A 63 -1.79 -7.80 -11.71
C LYS A 63 -2.31 -7.62 -13.14
N ALA A 64 -2.92 -8.65 -13.72
CA ALA A 64 -3.54 -8.54 -15.04
C ALA A 64 -4.68 -7.51 -15.09
N MET A 65 -5.45 -7.35 -14.01
CA MET A 65 -6.46 -6.28 -13.95
C MET A 65 -5.83 -4.88 -13.90
N GLU A 66 -4.69 -4.72 -13.22
CA GLU A 66 -3.96 -3.44 -13.17
C GLU A 66 -3.32 -3.10 -14.52
N ASP A 67 -2.88 -4.11 -15.26
CA ASP A 67 -2.22 -3.97 -16.55
C ASP A 67 -3.21 -3.86 -17.72
N ALA A 68 -4.50 -4.13 -17.49
CA ALA A 68 -5.55 -3.96 -18.49
C ALA A 68 -5.81 -2.47 -18.76
N ASP A 69 -5.88 -2.09 -20.03
CA ASP A 69 -6.11 -0.70 -20.44
C ASP A 69 -7.53 -0.27 -20.04
N GLN A 70 -8.54 -1.00 -20.52
CA GLN A 70 -9.93 -0.78 -20.17
C GLN A 70 -10.68 -2.09 -19.97
N ILE A 71 -11.43 -2.21 -18.88
CA ILE A 71 -12.38 -3.31 -18.62
C ILE A 71 -13.80 -2.72 -18.74
N PRO A 72 -14.43 -2.77 -19.93
CA PRO A 72 -15.67 -2.06 -20.22
C PRO A 72 -16.84 -2.44 -19.30
N ALA A 73 -16.78 -3.64 -18.73
CA ALA A 73 -17.73 -4.16 -17.76
C ALA A 73 -17.68 -3.50 -16.36
N ILE A 74 -16.65 -2.69 -16.07
CA ILE A 74 -16.44 -1.98 -14.79
C ILE A 74 -16.37 -0.47 -15.07
N ASN A 75 -17.38 0.07 -15.76
CA ASN A 75 -17.38 1.49 -16.18
C ASN A 75 -18.11 2.40 -15.18
N THR A 76 -18.96 1.82 -14.32
CA THR A 76 -19.65 2.54 -13.24
C THR A 76 -19.33 1.98 -11.86
N GLU A 77 -19.48 2.80 -10.82
CA GLU A 77 -19.31 2.35 -9.44
C GLU A 77 -20.29 1.23 -9.09
N LYS A 78 -21.52 1.31 -9.63
CA LYS A 78 -22.55 0.29 -9.41
C LYS A 78 -22.10 -1.09 -9.92
N GLU A 79 -21.50 -1.14 -11.12
CA GLU A 79 -20.97 -2.40 -11.67
C GLU A 79 -19.79 -2.92 -10.86
N ALA A 80 -18.86 -2.04 -10.47
CA ALA A 80 -17.74 -2.39 -9.61
C ALA A 80 -18.22 -2.99 -8.28
N ILE A 81 -19.22 -2.39 -7.63
CA ILE A 81 -19.81 -2.88 -6.38
C ILE A 81 -20.50 -4.24 -6.56
N LEU A 82 -21.23 -4.45 -7.66
CA LEU A 82 -21.88 -5.72 -7.94
C LEU A 82 -20.85 -6.85 -8.09
N LEU A 83 -19.78 -6.60 -8.84
CA LEU A 83 -18.70 -7.55 -9.04
C LEU A 83 -17.89 -7.79 -7.74
N GLU A 84 -17.58 -6.73 -6.99
CA GLU A 84 -16.97 -6.80 -5.66
C GLU A 84 -17.79 -7.71 -4.73
N ASN A 85 -19.10 -7.53 -4.68
CA ASN A 85 -19.99 -8.35 -3.86
C ASN A 85 -19.97 -9.82 -4.28
N ALA A 86 -20.04 -10.10 -5.57
CA ALA A 86 -19.98 -11.46 -6.09
C ALA A 86 -18.67 -12.17 -5.72
N LEU A 87 -17.53 -11.49 -5.89
CA LEU A 87 -16.21 -12.01 -5.51
C LEU A 87 -16.09 -12.23 -4.01
N ARG A 88 -16.61 -11.31 -3.18
CA ARG A 88 -16.64 -11.49 -1.71
C ARG A 88 -17.48 -12.69 -1.29
N LEU A 89 -18.64 -12.92 -1.93
CA LEU A 89 -19.47 -14.10 -1.66
C LEU A 89 -18.77 -15.42 -2.02
N GLN A 90 -17.83 -15.38 -2.96
CA GLN A 90 -16.96 -16.51 -3.31
C GLN A 90 -15.69 -16.61 -2.43
N GLY A 91 -15.54 -15.76 -1.40
CA GLY A 91 -14.33 -15.72 -0.56
C GLY A 91 -13.11 -15.09 -1.23
N SER A 92 -13.25 -14.54 -2.44
CA SER A 92 -12.17 -13.92 -3.22
C SER A 92 -11.96 -12.45 -2.86
N HIS A 93 -11.62 -12.19 -1.59
CA HIS A 93 -11.52 -10.83 -1.05
C HIS A 93 -10.48 -9.96 -1.77
N ARG A 94 -9.31 -10.52 -2.14
CA ARG A 94 -8.25 -9.78 -2.85
C ARG A 94 -8.68 -9.36 -4.26
N LEU A 95 -9.35 -10.24 -4.99
CA LEU A 95 -9.92 -9.90 -6.30
C LEU A 95 -11.02 -8.84 -6.16
N ALA A 96 -11.84 -8.92 -5.12
CA ALA A 96 -12.85 -7.90 -4.84
C ALA A 96 -12.21 -6.52 -4.61
N GLN A 97 -11.11 -6.45 -3.86
CA GLN A 97 -10.35 -5.21 -3.66
C GLN A 97 -9.71 -4.72 -4.97
N SER A 98 -9.22 -5.63 -5.81
CA SER A 98 -8.63 -5.30 -7.11
C SER A 98 -9.65 -4.68 -8.07
N VAL A 99 -10.90 -5.16 -8.07
CA VAL A 99 -12.01 -4.53 -8.80
C VAL A 99 -12.26 -3.11 -8.32
N CYS A 100 -12.31 -2.89 -7.00
CA CYS A 100 -12.50 -1.55 -6.45
C CYS A 100 -11.33 -0.63 -6.78
N TYR A 101 -10.10 -1.13 -6.65
CA TYR A 101 -8.89 -0.39 -7.00
C TYR A 101 -8.91 0.02 -8.47
N TYR A 102 -9.15 -0.93 -9.38
CA TYR A 102 -9.26 -0.70 -10.81
C TYR A 102 -10.29 0.40 -11.14
N TYR A 103 -11.49 0.30 -10.56
CA TYR A 103 -12.52 1.31 -10.77
C TYR A 103 -12.06 2.71 -10.29
N ASN A 104 -11.43 2.79 -9.12
CA ASN A 104 -10.99 4.08 -8.56
C ASN A 104 -9.85 4.71 -9.37
N ILE A 105 -8.88 3.91 -9.83
CA ILE A 105 -7.78 4.46 -10.64
C ILE A 105 -8.28 5.01 -11.98
N GLN A 106 -9.27 4.33 -12.60
CA GLN A 106 -9.79 4.70 -13.92
C GLN A 106 -10.84 5.81 -13.89
N HIS A 107 -11.70 5.84 -12.86
CA HIS A 107 -12.92 6.64 -12.90
C HIS A 107 -13.07 7.67 -11.77
N THR A 108 -12.31 7.54 -10.67
CA THR A 108 -12.40 8.48 -9.53
C THR A 108 -11.21 9.44 -9.47
N SER A 109 -10.53 9.65 -10.61
CA SER A 109 -9.33 10.51 -10.71
C SER A 109 -9.56 11.97 -10.33
N LYS A 110 -10.82 12.42 -10.29
CA LYS A 110 -11.16 13.84 -10.08
C LYS A 110 -11.11 14.29 -8.62
N ASP A 111 -11.12 13.37 -7.66
CA ASP A 111 -11.04 13.72 -6.25
C ASP A 111 -10.27 12.66 -5.45
N ARG A 112 -8.96 12.87 -5.34
CA ARG A 112 -8.09 12.14 -4.40
C ARG A 112 -7.69 13.03 -3.22
N VAL A 113 -8.33 14.18 -3.05
CA VAL A 113 -8.04 15.13 -1.97
C VAL A 113 -8.35 14.49 -0.63
N TRP A 114 -9.47 13.75 -0.56
CA TRP A 114 -9.81 12.96 0.63
C TRP A 114 -8.71 11.94 0.99
N CYS A 115 -8.11 11.29 -0.01
CA CYS A 115 -7.07 10.28 0.23
C CYS A 115 -5.79 10.93 0.74
N LYS A 116 -5.39 12.07 0.16
CA LYS A 116 -4.24 12.83 0.66
C LYS A 116 -4.47 13.30 2.10
N ALA A 117 -5.63 13.88 2.38
CA ALA A 117 -5.99 14.34 3.73
C ALA A 117 -5.96 13.19 4.77
N LEU A 118 -6.41 12.00 4.36
CA LEU A 118 -6.36 10.79 5.19
C LEU A 118 -4.92 10.36 5.48
N ILE A 119 -4.07 10.30 4.46
CA ILE A 119 -2.65 9.94 4.59
C ILE A 119 -1.92 10.95 5.47
N GLU A 120 -2.14 12.25 5.25
CA GLU A 120 -1.56 13.33 6.06
C GLU A 120 -1.98 13.22 7.53
N ALA A 121 -3.26 12.98 7.80
CA ALA A 121 -3.74 12.81 9.17
C ALA A 121 -3.11 11.58 9.85
N ASP A 122 -2.97 10.45 9.13
CA ASP A 122 -2.32 9.25 9.63
C ASP A 122 -0.81 9.47 9.90
N ILE A 123 -0.09 10.16 9.01
CA ILE A 123 1.31 10.57 9.22
C ILE A 123 1.43 11.46 10.45
N GLU A 124 0.57 12.48 10.58
CA GLU A 124 0.57 13.41 11.71
C GLU A 124 0.33 12.66 13.04
N ILE A 125 -0.65 11.76 13.10
CA ILE A 125 -0.91 10.93 14.28
C ILE A 125 0.31 10.09 14.64
N ARG A 126 0.90 9.37 13.65
CA ARG A 126 2.10 8.54 13.88
C ARG A 126 3.29 9.35 14.36
N TRP A 127 3.48 10.55 13.81
CA TRP A 127 4.54 11.46 14.24
C TRP A 127 4.34 11.86 15.71
N ILE A 128 3.12 12.25 16.09
CA ILE A 128 2.80 12.66 17.46
C ILE A 128 3.02 11.50 18.44
N VAL A 129 2.54 10.30 18.13
CA VAL A 129 2.73 9.10 18.98
C VAL A 129 4.22 8.77 19.14
N GLN A 130 5.00 8.86 18.06
CA GLN A 130 6.44 8.62 18.11
C GLN A 130 7.17 9.70 18.92
N ARG A 131 6.73 10.95 18.80
CA ARG A 131 7.28 12.06 19.58
C ARG A 131 6.97 11.91 21.07
N ILE A 132 5.75 11.55 21.42
CA ILE A 132 5.35 11.23 22.80
C ILE A 132 6.22 10.08 23.33
N THR A 133 6.40 9.00 22.55
CA THR A 133 7.28 7.87 22.92
C THR A 133 8.70 8.35 23.21
N TRP A 134 9.26 9.19 22.35
CA TRP A 134 10.61 9.75 22.54
C TRP A 134 10.69 10.60 23.81
N VAL A 135 9.68 11.44 24.11
CA VAL A 135 9.64 12.27 25.33
C VAL A 135 9.58 11.40 26.58
N HIS A 136 8.78 10.33 26.58
CA HIS A 136 8.71 9.39 27.71
C HIS A 136 10.03 8.63 27.93
N GLN A 137 10.86 8.48 26.91
CA GLN A 137 12.21 7.92 27.05
C GLN A 137 13.20 8.90 27.70
N GLN A 138 12.88 10.20 27.72
CA GLN A 138 13.67 11.22 28.42
C GLN A 138 13.23 11.32 29.89
N LEU A 139 14.15 11.69 30.78
CA LEU A 139 13.83 11.95 32.19
C LEU A 139 12.87 13.15 32.29
N LEU A 140 11.70 12.94 32.89
CA LEU A 140 10.57 13.88 32.82
C LEU A 140 10.85 15.19 33.60
N THR A 141 10.93 16.32 32.90
CA THR A 141 11.02 17.66 33.47
C THR A 141 9.66 18.38 33.39
N ILE A 142 9.48 19.50 34.10
CA ILE A 142 8.26 20.33 34.02
C ILE A 142 8.03 20.85 32.59
N GLU A 143 9.11 21.18 31.88
CA GLU A 143 9.07 21.59 30.47
C GLU A 143 8.56 20.46 29.57
N LEU A 144 9.05 19.23 29.78
CA LEU A 144 8.59 18.04 29.05
C LEU A 144 7.13 17.71 29.37
N ALA A 145 6.67 17.88 30.61
CA ALA A 145 5.27 17.69 30.98
C ALA A 145 4.35 18.68 30.24
N THR A 146 4.77 19.95 30.12
CA THR A 146 4.04 20.96 29.34
C THR A 146 4.01 20.61 27.86
N TYR A 147 5.11 20.10 27.31
CA TYR A 147 5.20 19.66 25.92
C TYR A 147 4.30 18.44 25.63
N LEU A 148 4.28 17.43 26.51
CA LEU A 148 3.37 16.28 26.41
C LEU A 148 1.91 16.71 26.34
N ARG A 149 1.50 17.70 27.15
CA ARG A 149 0.14 18.25 27.09
C ARG A 149 -0.19 18.87 25.74
N LYS A 150 0.77 19.59 25.11
CA LYS A 150 0.60 20.14 23.76
C LYS A 150 0.48 19.04 22.71
N LEU A 151 1.34 18.00 22.79
CA LEU A 151 1.28 16.85 21.89
C LEU A 151 -0.07 16.11 21.99
N ASN A 152 -0.58 15.91 23.21
CA ASN A 152 -1.91 15.30 23.41
C ASN A 152 -3.04 16.13 22.79
N GLN A 153 -3.00 17.46 22.91
CA GLN A 153 -3.98 18.32 22.24
C GLN A 153 -3.89 18.21 20.71
N ARG A 154 -2.66 18.14 20.17
CA ARG A 154 -2.44 17.97 18.74
C ARG A 154 -2.91 16.60 18.25
N TYR A 155 -2.67 15.54 19.02
CA TYR A 155 -3.14 14.18 18.74
C TYR A 155 -4.65 14.16 18.50
N TRP A 156 -5.42 14.76 19.41
CA TRP A 156 -6.88 14.83 19.28
C TRP A 156 -7.36 15.62 18.08
N ARG A 157 -6.64 16.70 17.70
CA ARG A 157 -6.95 17.45 16.49
C ARG A 157 -6.67 16.62 15.23
N ALA A 158 -5.54 15.92 15.19
CA ALA A 158 -5.17 15.05 14.07
C ALA A 158 -6.14 13.87 13.92
N HIS A 159 -6.55 13.25 15.03
CA HIS A 159 -7.58 12.21 15.02
C HIS A 159 -8.92 12.72 14.48
N ARG A 160 -9.30 13.97 14.79
CA ARG A 160 -10.50 14.58 14.21
C ARG A 160 -10.35 14.81 12.70
N LYS A 161 -9.16 15.23 12.23
CA LYS A 161 -8.88 15.35 10.79
C LYS A 161 -9.03 14.00 10.09
N LEU A 162 -8.49 12.93 10.67
CA LEU A 162 -8.63 11.58 10.14
C LEU A 162 -10.10 11.20 10.03
N TRP A 163 -10.89 11.38 11.10
CA TRP A 163 -12.32 11.09 11.08
C TRP A 163 -13.09 11.89 10.00
N ILE A 164 -12.79 13.17 9.83
CA ILE A 164 -13.40 14.00 8.77
C ILE A 164 -13.02 13.47 7.38
N ALA A 165 -11.74 13.12 7.17
CA ALA A 165 -11.26 12.59 5.89
C ALA A 165 -11.89 11.22 5.56
N GLU A 166 -12.09 10.36 6.58
CA GLU A 166 -12.79 9.09 6.45
C GLU A 166 -14.28 9.25 6.11
N ASP A 167 -14.94 10.26 6.69
CA ASP A 167 -16.34 10.53 6.37
C ASP A 167 -16.51 11.06 4.94
N GLY A 168 -15.57 11.91 4.50
CA GLY A 168 -15.52 12.51 3.16
C GLY A 168 -15.10 11.57 2.02
N ILE A 169 -15.01 10.25 2.24
CA ILE A 169 -14.79 9.29 1.17
C ILE A 169 -16.08 9.13 0.35
N ASP A 170 -16.15 9.82 -0.78
CA ASP A 170 -17.33 9.83 -1.67
C ASP A 170 -17.58 8.49 -2.36
N SER A 171 -16.52 7.79 -2.76
CA SER A 171 -16.65 6.48 -3.38
C SER A 171 -17.05 5.42 -2.34
N ARG A 172 -18.21 4.79 -2.55
CA ARG A 172 -18.68 3.67 -1.73
C ARG A 172 -17.74 2.49 -1.78
N CYS A 173 -17.18 2.19 -2.96
CA CYS A 173 -16.23 1.09 -3.08
C CYS A 173 -14.89 1.41 -2.38
N ALA A 174 -14.39 2.64 -2.48
CA ALA A 174 -13.22 3.08 -1.71
C ALA A 174 -13.47 3.06 -0.20
N LYS A 175 -14.64 3.55 0.26
CA LYS A 175 -15.02 3.54 1.69
C LYS A 175 -15.07 2.12 2.25
N ARG A 176 -15.59 1.16 1.48
CA ARG A 176 -15.59 -0.27 1.83
C ARG A 176 -14.19 -0.87 1.81
N ALA A 177 -13.37 -0.52 0.82
CA ALA A 177 -11.98 -0.96 0.72
C ALA A 177 -11.18 -0.50 1.94
N PHE A 178 -11.26 0.79 2.24
CA PHE A 178 -10.64 1.40 3.41
C PHE A 178 -11.09 0.74 4.73
N ALA A 179 -12.39 0.59 4.94
CA ALA A 179 -12.91 -0.05 6.14
C ALA A 179 -12.48 -1.53 6.25
N PHE A 180 -12.30 -2.23 5.14
CA PHE A 180 -11.75 -3.58 5.12
C PHE A 180 -10.26 -3.58 5.46
N GLN A 181 -9.47 -2.69 4.86
CA GLN A 181 -8.05 -2.49 5.13
C GLN A 181 -7.82 -2.26 6.64
N ARG A 182 -8.55 -1.32 7.25
CA ARG A 182 -8.39 -0.94 8.66
C ARG A 182 -8.84 -2.00 9.67
N LYS A 183 -9.60 -3.02 9.25
CA LYS A 183 -9.89 -4.19 10.10
C LYS A 183 -8.69 -5.11 10.27
N ASN A 184 -7.75 -5.10 9.33
CA ASN A 184 -6.51 -5.84 9.47
C ASN A 184 -5.56 -5.02 10.34
N ILE A 185 -5.19 -5.54 11.52
CA ILE A 185 -4.31 -4.84 12.46
C ILE A 185 -2.94 -4.51 11.86
N ASP A 186 -2.48 -5.31 10.88
CA ASP A 186 -1.19 -5.20 10.22
C ASP A 186 -1.28 -4.53 8.83
N TRP A 187 -2.35 -3.78 8.54
CA TRP A 187 -2.51 -3.07 7.27
C TRP A 187 -1.30 -2.19 6.89
N TYR A 188 -0.68 -1.60 7.92
CA TYR A 188 0.49 -0.74 7.78
C TYR A 188 1.75 -1.52 7.39
N LEU A 189 1.75 -2.85 7.45
CA LEU A 189 2.84 -3.72 7.01
C LEU A 189 2.67 -4.22 5.58
N SER A 190 1.68 -3.71 4.84
CA SER A 190 1.58 -3.96 3.40
C SER A 190 2.90 -3.67 2.70
N ARG A 191 3.20 -4.46 1.66
CA ARG A 191 4.46 -4.36 0.90
C ARG A 191 4.69 -2.92 0.44
N GLU A 192 3.65 -2.27 -0.07
CA GLU A 192 3.70 -0.93 -0.63
C GLU A 192 4.15 0.12 0.40
N LEU A 193 3.65 0.02 1.65
CA LEU A 193 4.03 0.92 2.74
C LEU A 193 5.41 0.60 3.31
N CYS A 194 5.75 -0.68 3.40
CA CYS A 194 7.08 -1.11 3.82
C CYS A 194 8.15 -0.57 2.85
N GLU A 195 7.94 -0.73 1.54
CA GLU A 195 8.86 -0.22 0.53
C GLU A 195 8.92 1.31 0.52
N ASP A 196 7.80 2.00 0.78
CA ASP A 196 7.80 3.46 0.95
C ASP A 196 8.72 3.88 2.12
N CYS A 197 8.54 3.23 3.26
CA CYS A 197 9.37 3.44 4.44
C CYS A 197 10.86 3.20 4.14
N VAL A 198 11.21 2.13 3.41
CA VAL A 198 12.59 1.85 2.96
C VAL A 198 13.12 2.97 2.07
N ARG A 199 12.36 3.42 1.06
CA ARG A 199 12.79 4.45 0.10
C ARG A 199 13.05 5.81 0.77
N ARG A 200 12.35 6.12 1.87
CA ARG A 200 12.59 7.31 2.71
C ARG A 200 13.73 7.13 3.73
N GLY A 201 14.46 6.02 3.70
CA GLY A 201 15.55 5.73 4.65
C GLY A 201 15.10 5.27 6.04
N GLY A 202 13.85 4.86 6.18
CA GLY A 202 13.19 4.49 7.43
C GLY A 202 13.59 3.13 8.00
N CYS A 203 12.94 2.75 9.11
CA CYS A 203 13.22 1.54 9.88
C CYS A 203 12.98 0.22 9.10
N CYS A 204 12.11 0.19 8.08
CA CYS A 204 11.82 -1.06 7.35
C CYS A 204 13.03 -1.56 6.54
N GLY A 205 13.99 -0.70 6.22
CA GLY A 205 15.26 -1.10 5.60
C GLY A 205 16.32 -1.51 6.62
N ARG A 206 15.98 -1.62 7.90
CA ARG A 206 16.90 -1.84 9.02
C ARG A 206 16.45 -3.04 9.85
N THR A 207 17.36 -3.58 10.65
CA THR A 207 17.09 -4.74 11.52
C THR A 207 16.42 -4.38 12.86
N CYS A 208 16.08 -3.10 13.10
CA CYS A 208 15.58 -2.64 14.39
C CYS A 208 14.14 -3.10 14.72
N GLY A 209 13.35 -3.54 13.72
CA GLY A 209 11.97 -4.00 13.90
C GLY A 209 11.04 -2.96 14.52
N CYS A 210 11.34 -1.66 14.36
CA CYS A 210 10.62 -0.58 15.04
C CYS A 210 9.19 -0.40 14.48
N CYS A 211 9.01 -0.66 13.18
CA CYS A 211 7.72 -0.53 12.51
C CYS A 211 6.74 -1.65 12.91
N GLU A 212 7.22 -2.88 13.05
CA GLU A 212 6.41 -4.08 13.30
C GLU A 212 5.84 -4.13 14.72
N ARG A 213 6.49 -3.44 15.67
CA ARG A 213 6.10 -3.47 17.08
C ARG A 213 5.10 -2.37 17.43
N PRO A 214 4.09 -2.66 18.27
CA PRO A 214 3.25 -1.62 18.84
C PRO A 214 4.08 -0.70 19.74
N ARG A 215 3.77 0.60 19.72
CA ARG A 215 4.34 1.61 20.60
C ARG A 215 3.49 1.70 21.86
N MET A 216 3.95 1.07 22.93
CA MET A 216 3.27 1.12 24.22
C MET A 216 3.58 2.46 24.89
N ILE A 217 2.55 3.23 25.23
CA ILE A 217 2.66 4.49 25.96
C ILE A 217 1.56 4.50 27.01
N ASP A 218 1.94 4.51 28.29
CA ASP A 218 1.01 4.63 29.42
C ASP A 218 0.03 5.80 29.21
N GLY A 219 -1.27 5.52 29.25
CA GLY A 219 -2.34 6.51 29.06
C GLY A 219 -2.88 6.66 27.64
N LEU A 220 -2.18 6.18 26.61
CA LEU A 220 -2.72 6.02 25.23
C LEU A 220 -3.09 4.57 24.91
N GLU A 221 -2.75 3.64 25.80
CA GLU A 221 -2.96 2.18 25.64
C GLU A 221 -4.43 1.79 25.47
N LYS A 222 -5.36 2.57 26.03
CA LYS A 222 -6.80 2.28 26.00
C LYS A 222 -7.46 2.54 24.65
N GLU A 223 -6.82 3.29 23.75
CA GLU A 223 -7.42 3.74 22.50
C GLU A 223 -6.91 2.99 21.25
N GLY A 224 -5.84 2.19 21.39
CA GLY A 224 -5.54 1.00 20.58
C GLY A 224 -5.33 1.12 19.06
N MET A 225 -5.70 2.22 18.39
CA MET A 225 -5.81 2.25 16.93
C MET A 225 -4.57 2.80 16.18
N HIS A 226 -3.70 3.58 16.85
CA HIS A 226 -2.58 4.25 16.17
C HIS A 226 -1.22 4.09 16.87
N ASN A 227 -1.08 3.10 17.74
CA ASN A 227 0.22 2.72 18.31
C ASN A 227 1.09 1.90 17.33
N ARG A 228 0.54 1.53 16.18
CA ARG A 228 1.20 0.78 15.12
C ARG A 228 1.38 1.64 13.88
N GLY A 229 2.42 1.36 13.09
CA GLY A 229 2.72 2.09 11.87
C GLY A 229 4.20 2.30 11.61
N HIS A 230 4.50 2.82 10.42
CA HIS A 230 5.87 3.14 10.03
C HIS A 230 6.45 4.33 10.77
N CYS A 231 7.77 4.35 10.86
CA CYS A 231 8.51 5.49 11.37
C CYS A 231 8.22 6.76 10.57
N THR A 232 8.28 7.86 11.31
CA THR A 232 8.33 9.24 10.82
C THR A 232 9.66 9.84 11.26
N SER A 233 9.91 11.11 10.93
CA SER A 233 11.05 11.87 11.47
C SER A 233 11.12 11.89 13.00
N ALA A 234 9.99 11.70 13.72
CA ALA A 234 9.96 11.65 15.18
C ALA A 234 10.37 10.30 15.80
N CYS A 235 10.69 9.28 14.99
CA CYS A 235 11.07 7.97 15.53
C CYS A 235 12.47 8.00 16.15
N SER A 236 12.62 7.61 17.43
CA SER A 236 13.92 7.53 18.12
C SER A 236 14.98 6.73 17.34
N CYS A 237 14.58 5.63 16.68
CA CYS A 237 15.50 4.83 15.87
C CYS A 237 16.00 5.61 14.63
N CYS A 238 15.12 6.36 13.98
CA CYS A 238 15.48 7.19 12.83
C CYS A 238 16.37 8.36 13.27
N LEU A 239 16.02 9.05 14.36
CA LEU A 239 16.82 10.14 14.90
C LEU A 239 18.26 9.70 15.17
N ASN A 240 18.43 8.59 15.91
CA ASN A 240 19.76 8.04 16.19
C ASN A 240 20.51 7.65 14.91
N ALA A 241 19.81 7.03 13.95
CA ALA A 241 20.39 6.63 12.68
C ALA A 241 20.86 7.81 11.82
N HIS A 242 20.25 8.98 11.98
CA HIS A 242 20.60 10.21 11.28
C HIS A 242 21.48 11.15 12.13
N GLY A 243 21.90 10.73 13.33
CA GLY A 243 22.73 11.54 14.23
C GLY A 243 22.02 12.77 14.81
N LEU A 244 20.69 12.72 14.94
CA LEU A 244 19.86 13.79 15.48
C LEU A 244 19.53 13.53 16.96
N ASP A 245 19.64 14.55 17.80
CA ASP A 245 19.44 14.43 19.26
C ASP A 245 17.95 14.45 19.67
N GLY A 246 17.05 14.78 18.75
CA GLY A 246 15.62 14.88 18.98
C GLY A 246 15.16 16.10 19.78
N ASN A 247 16.05 16.86 20.42
CA ASN A 247 15.67 18.01 21.24
C ASN A 247 15.17 19.18 20.37
N TYR A 248 15.73 19.30 19.16
CA TYR A 248 15.47 20.40 18.23
C TYR A 248 14.57 20.02 17.05
N ILE A 249 13.79 18.94 17.17
CA ILE A 249 12.75 18.69 16.15
C ILE A 249 11.71 19.78 16.35
N GLU A 250 11.69 20.73 15.41
CA GLU A 250 10.66 21.76 15.34
C GLU A 250 9.28 21.10 15.31
N ASP A 251 8.24 21.80 15.77
CA ASP A 251 6.86 21.28 15.71
C ASP A 251 6.36 21.12 14.24
N GLU A 252 7.20 21.43 13.26
CA GLU A 252 6.98 21.16 11.84
C GLU A 252 7.20 19.69 11.50
N ILE A 253 6.18 19.07 10.91
CA ILE A 253 6.23 17.66 10.50
C ILE A 253 6.75 17.61 9.07
N THR A 254 8.07 17.49 8.92
CA THR A 254 8.76 17.37 7.62
C THR A 254 8.21 16.22 6.78
N ASP A 255 7.77 15.12 7.41
CA ASP A 255 7.13 14.00 6.72
C ASP A 255 5.87 14.41 5.91
N LEU A 256 5.18 15.48 6.29
CA LEU A 256 4.04 16.01 5.53
C LEU A 256 4.48 16.89 4.36
N GLN A 257 5.59 17.60 4.50
CA GLN A 257 6.15 18.43 3.42
C GLN A 257 6.73 17.56 2.32
N ASP A 258 7.39 16.46 2.71
CA ASP A 258 7.98 15.48 1.81
C ASP A 258 6.96 14.49 1.22
N LEU A 259 5.68 14.58 1.63
CA LEU A 259 4.63 13.73 1.09
C LEU A 259 4.34 14.10 -0.36
N HIS A 260 4.85 13.28 -1.27
CA HIS A 260 4.48 13.34 -2.67
C HIS A 260 3.18 12.56 -2.90
N PHE A 261 2.08 13.26 -3.17
CA PHE A 261 0.82 12.62 -3.53
C PHE A 261 0.07 13.47 -4.55
N ASP A 262 -0.08 12.93 -5.75
CA ASP A 262 -0.72 13.62 -6.86
C ASP A 262 -2.25 13.65 -6.70
N THR A 263 -2.76 14.83 -6.34
CA THR A 263 -4.19 15.12 -6.28
C THR A 263 -4.70 15.80 -7.54
N THR A 264 -3.86 16.02 -8.55
CA THR A 264 -4.27 16.76 -9.75
C THR A 264 -5.34 15.99 -10.50
N ASN A 265 -6.38 16.72 -10.87
CA ASN A 265 -7.50 16.22 -11.67
C ASN A 265 -7.08 16.17 -13.15
N THR A 266 -6.09 15.33 -13.46
CA THR A 266 -5.66 15.10 -14.83
C THR A 266 -6.34 13.85 -15.39
N GLN A 267 -6.44 13.77 -16.71
CA GLN A 267 -6.87 12.55 -17.42
C GLN A 267 -5.79 11.44 -17.36
N TYR A 268 -4.64 11.70 -16.73
CA TYR A 268 -3.51 10.78 -16.69
C TYR A 268 -3.58 9.86 -15.48
N ILE A 269 -3.03 8.65 -15.65
CA ILE A 269 -2.79 7.71 -14.57
C ILE A 269 -1.85 8.38 -13.55
N PRO A 270 -2.12 8.30 -12.24
CA PRO A 270 -1.24 8.86 -11.22
C PRO A 270 0.18 8.35 -11.33
N ASP A 271 1.12 9.13 -10.82
CA ASP A 271 2.50 8.67 -10.74
C ASP A 271 2.60 7.37 -9.91
N PRO A 272 3.62 6.53 -10.15
CA PRO A 272 3.76 5.24 -9.48
C PRO A 272 3.82 5.31 -7.95
N HIS A 273 4.28 6.43 -7.36
CA HIS A 273 4.31 6.59 -5.92
C HIS A 273 2.92 6.84 -5.34
N THR A 274 2.12 7.72 -5.96
CA THR A 274 0.71 7.91 -5.58
C THR A 274 -0.09 6.60 -5.65
N LEU A 275 0.11 5.81 -6.71
CA LEU A 275 -0.54 4.49 -6.83
C LEU A 275 -0.15 3.53 -5.70
N ARG A 276 1.13 3.50 -5.30
CA ARG A 276 1.58 2.68 -4.16
C ARG A 276 0.93 3.12 -2.85
N LEU A 277 0.88 4.43 -2.59
CA LEU A 277 0.25 4.95 -1.38
C LEU A 277 -1.25 4.63 -1.36
N LEU A 278 -1.96 4.78 -2.48
CA LEU A 278 -3.37 4.38 -2.60
C LEU A 278 -3.58 2.91 -2.24
N LYS A 279 -2.75 2.00 -2.80
CA LYS A 279 -2.81 0.58 -2.45
C LYS A 279 -2.58 0.40 -0.95
N GLY A 280 -1.45 0.85 -0.43
CA GLY A 280 -1.10 0.66 0.98
C GLY A 280 -2.12 1.21 1.98
N TYR A 281 -2.69 2.38 1.71
CA TYR A 281 -3.59 3.07 2.63
C TYR A 281 -5.07 2.68 2.51
N ILE A 282 -5.53 2.32 1.30
CA ILE A 282 -6.96 2.17 1.00
C ILE A 282 -7.32 0.75 0.57
N PHE A 283 -6.50 0.09 -0.26
CA PHE A 283 -6.87 -1.16 -0.93
C PHE A 283 -6.01 -2.33 -0.47
N TYR A 284 -6.64 -3.35 0.12
CA TYR A 284 -5.92 -4.53 0.61
C TYR A 284 -5.49 -5.45 -0.53
N PHE A 285 -4.19 -5.60 -0.73
CA PHE A 285 -3.58 -6.57 -1.64
C PHE A 285 -2.78 -7.61 -0.88
#